data_AF-A0A8T3MWJ2-F1
#
_entry.id   AF-A0A8T3MWJ2-F1
#
_cell.length_a   1.000
_cell.length_b   1.000
_cell.length_c   1.000
_cell.angle_alpha   90.00
_cell.angle_beta   90.00
_cell.angle_gamma   90.00
#
_symmetry.space_group_name_H-M   'P 1'
#
loop_
_entity.id
_entity.type
_entity.pdbx_description
1 polymer ?
#
loop_
_entity_poly.entity_id
_entity_poly.type
_entity_poly.pdbx_seq_one_letter_code
_entity_poly.pdbx_strand_id
1 'polypeptide(L)'
;MYLWIVLLHIVGAFLFVASHGVAMWMVNEVPRQRDSRRVAALLDLSSTSLTGVYVGLLLLLVGGIWAGVEGGHFSRGWIWAAVVVLVVIIAAMYVVATPFFKELRTALGQRTQGLAKDAPDPTPLSEEEILAIAARTPVAALSAIGFLGLLIILWLMVLKPF
;
A
#
# COMPACT_ATOMS: atom_id res chain seq x y z
N MET A 1 24.50 15.39 -12.65
CA MET A 1 23.96 14.04 -12.35
C MET A 1 22.81 14.10 -11.37
N TYR A 2 22.95 14.84 -10.26
CA TYR A 2 21.88 15.14 -9.29
C TYR A 2 20.43 15.25 -9.83
N LEU A 3 20.17 16.06 -10.88
CA LEU A 3 18.82 16.24 -11.42
C LEU A 3 18.18 14.94 -11.94
N TRP A 4 18.96 14.06 -12.56
CA TRP A 4 18.47 12.76 -13.04
C TRP A 4 18.10 11.81 -11.89
N ILE A 5 18.80 11.92 -10.76
CA ILE A 5 18.54 11.12 -9.55
C ILE A 5 17.27 11.62 -8.85
N VAL A 6 17.09 12.95 -8.79
CA VAL A 6 15.85 13.55 -8.28
C VAL A 6 14.68 13.17 -9.19
N LEU A 7 14.86 13.17 -10.51
CA LEU A 7 13.83 12.71 -11.44
C LEU A 7 13.46 11.25 -11.20
N LEU A 8 14.44 10.36 -10.99
CA LEU A 8 14.20 8.95 -10.65
C LEU A 8 13.33 8.81 -9.40
N HIS A 9 13.64 9.58 -8.34
CA HIS A 9 12.86 9.61 -7.11
C HIS A 9 11.41 10.05 -7.36
N ILE A 10 11.21 11.13 -8.13
CA ILE A 10 9.88 11.66 -8.45
C ILE A 10 9.07 10.68 -9.32
N VAL A 11 9.69 10.06 -10.32
CA VAL A 11 9.05 9.03 -11.15
C VAL A 11 8.64 7.83 -10.30
N GLY A 12 9.51 7.40 -9.37
CA GLY A 12 9.18 6.37 -8.39
C GLY A 12 7.99 6.75 -7.52
N ALA A 13 7.97 7.98 -6.99
CA ALA A 13 6.86 8.52 -6.20
C ALA A 13 5.54 8.50 -6.99
N PHE A 14 5.58 8.96 -8.24
CA PHE A 14 4.41 9.01 -9.10
C PHE A 14 3.88 7.60 -9.42
N LEU A 15 4.76 6.67 -9.80
CA LEU A 15 4.39 5.29 -10.07
C LEU A 15 3.80 4.61 -8.83
N PHE A 16 4.40 4.85 -7.66
CA PHE A 16 3.91 4.35 -6.38
C PHE A 16 2.49 4.86 -6.10
N VAL A 17 2.27 6.18 -6.13
CA VAL A 17 0.96 6.78 -5.83
C VAL A 17 -0.10 6.35 -6.85
N ALA A 18 0.24 6.32 -8.14
CA ALA A 18 -0.69 5.89 -9.18
C ALA A 18 -1.13 4.43 -8.99
N SER A 19 -0.17 3.53 -8.80
CA SER A 19 -0.46 2.09 -8.61
C SER A 19 -1.19 1.83 -7.30
N HIS A 20 -0.77 2.50 -6.22
CA HIS A 20 -1.39 2.37 -4.91
C HIS A 20 -2.81 2.96 -4.89
N GLY A 21 -3.04 4.06 -5.63
CA GLY A 21 -4.36 4.67 -5.82
C GLY A 21 -5.34 3.73 -6.53
N VAL A 22 -4.88 3.01 -7.56
CA VAL A 22 -5.70 1.97 -8.24
C VAL A 22 -6.07 0.85 -7.26
N ALA A 23 -5.11 0.36 -6.47
CA ALA A 23 -5.35 -0.66 -5.45
C ALA A 23 -6.40 -0.19 -4.41
N MET A 24 -6.25 1.05 -3.93
CA MET A 24 -7.15 1.66 -2.95
C MET A 24 -8.55 1.88 -3.50
N TRP A 25 -8.67 2.25 -4.77
CA TRP A 25 -9.99 2.38 -5.42
C TRP A 25 -10.74 1.04 -5.43
N MET A 26 -10.07 -0.05 -5.82
CA MET A 26 -10.68 -1.39 -5.82
C MET A 26 -11.11 -1.82 -4.41
N VAL A 27 -10.28 -1.56 -3.40
CA VAL A 27 -10.60 -1.82 -1.99
C VAL A 27 -11.80 -0.99 -1.52
N ASN A 28 -11.89 0.27 -1.93
CA ASN A 28 -13.03 1.13 -1.59
C ASN A 28 -14.34 0.66 -2.22
N GLU A 29 -14.31 -0.08 -3.32
CA GLU A 29 -15.50 -0.68 -3.94
C GLU A 29 -15.96 -1.98 -3.28
N VAL A 30 -15.12 -2.65 -2.48
CA VAL A 30 -15.45 -3.93 -1.82
C VAL A 30 -16.73 -3.85 -0.97
N PRO A 31 -16.92 -2.87 -0.06
CA PRO A 31 -18.15 -2.77 0.75
C PRO A 31 -19.42 -2.50 -0.04
N ARG A 32 -19.31 -2.06 -1.31
CA ARG A 32 -20.46 -1.74 -2.17
C ARG A 32 -20.97 -2.94 -2.97
N GLN A 33 -20.21 -4.04 -2.99
CA GLN A 33 -20.60 -5.22 -3.74
C GLN A 33 -21.68 -6.03 -3.02
N ARG A 34 -22.56 -6.67 -3.79
CA ARG A 34 -23.61 -7.59 -3.31
C ARG A 34 -23.44 -9.02 -3.83
N ASP A 35 -22.29 -9.30 -4.44
CA ASP A 35 -21.96 -10.59 -5.05
C ASP A 35 -20.52 -10.93 -4.66
N SER A 36 -20.35 -12.08 -4.00
CA SER A 36 -19.04 -12.57 -3.55
C SER A 36 -18.02 -12.73 -4.68
N ARG A 37 -18.46 -13.06 -5.90
CA ARG A 37 -17.59 -13.20 -7.08
C ARG A 37 -17.01 -11.86 -7.50
N ARG A 38 -17.78 -10.77 -7.37
CA ARG A 38 -17.29 -9.41 -7.65
C ARG A 38 -16.26 -8.96 -6.62
N VAL A 39 -16.46 -9.32 -5.36
CA VAL A 39 -15.46 -9.06 -4.30
C VAL A 39 -14.15 -9.79 -4.63
N ALA A 40 -14.21 -11.09 -4.95
CA ALA A 40 -13.02 -11.85 -5.36
C ALA A 40 -12.29 -11.20 -6.54
N ALA A 41 -13.02 -10.83 -7.60
CA ALA A 41 -12.45 -10.17 -8.77
C ALA A 41 -11.75 -8.83 -8.43
N LEU A 42 -12.35 -8.00 -7.58
CA LEU A 42 -11.73 -6.75 -7.12
C LEU A 42 -10.43 -7.00 -6.35
N LEU A 43 -10.41 -8.02 -5.47
CA LEU A 43 -9.23 -8.37 -4.71
C LEU A 43 -8.11 -8.88 -5.61
N ASP A 44 -8.42 -9.73 -6.59
CA ASP A 44 -7.43 -10.28 -7.53
C ASP A 44 -6.84 -9.17 -8.42
N LEU A 45 -7.69 -8.28 -8.94
CA LEU A 45 -7.23 -7.11 -9.67
C LEU A 45 -6.36 -6.20 -8.80
N SER A 46 -6.74 -5.97 -7.53
CA SER A 46 -5.96 -5.19 -6.58
C SER A 46 -4.56 -5.79 -6.38
N SER A 47 -4.45 -7.11 -6.28
CA SER A 47 -3.15 -7.80 -6.17
C SER A 47 -2.24 -7.56 -7.37
N THR A 48 -2.79 -7.47 -8.58
CA THR A 48 -1.97 -7.21 -9.78
C THR A 48 -1.36 -5.79 -9.77
N SER A 49 -2.08 -4.82 -9.21
CA SER A 49 -1.58 -3.45 -9.08
C SER A 49 -0.43 -3.30 -8.07
N LEU A 50 -0.28 -4.25 -7.13
CA LEU A 50 0.80 -4.22 -6.13
C LEU A 50 2.20 -4.33 -6.75
N THR A 51 2.34 -4.96 -7.92
CA THR A 51 3.62 -4.96 -8.64
C THR A 51 4.09 -3.53 -8.93
N GLY A 52 3.18 -2.67 -9.40
CA GLY A 52 3.49 -1.26 -9.65
C GLY A 52 3.82 -0.51 -8.37
N VAL A 53 3.15 -0.83 -7.26
CA VAL A 53 3.46 -0.27 -5.93
C VAL A 53 4.89 -0.62 -5.51
N TYR A 54 5.30 -1.89 -5.61
CA TYR A 54 6.64 -2.31 -5.20
C TYR A 54 7.73 -1.75 -6.11
N VAL A 55 7.51 -1.72 -7.43
CA VAL A 55 8.45 -1.10 -8.36
C VAL A 55 8.57 0.39 -8.09
N GLY A 56 7.45 1.11 -7.93
CA GLY A 56 7.44 2.53 -7.61
C GLY A 56 8.15 2.83 -6.29
N LEU A 57 7.87 2.06 -5.24
CA LEU A 57 8.52 2.20 -3.93
C LEU A 57 10.03 1.95 -4.02
N LEU A 58 10.46 0.94 -4.78
CA LEU A 58 11.88 0.67 -4.98
C LEU A 58 12.59 1.84 -5.67
N LEU A 59 12.02 2.36 -6.76
CA LEU A 59 12.58 3.50 -7.48
C LEU A 59 12.61 4.77 -6.62
N LEU A 60 11.53 5.01 -5.86
CA LEU A 60 11.43 6.09 -4.89
C LEU A 60 12.56 6.01 -3.87
N LEU A 61 12.75 4.84 -3.23
CA LEU A 61 13.78 4.65 -2.20
C LEU A 61 15.18 4.75 -2.77
N VAL A 62 15.47 4.09 -3.89
CA VAL A 62 16.80 4.14 -4.54
C VAL A 62 17.14 5.57 -4.95
N GLY A 63 16.23 6.27 -5.63
CA GLY A 63 16.43 7.66 -6.02
C GLY A 63 16.58 8.60 -4.83
N GLY A 64 15.77 8.40 -3.78
CA GLY A 64 15.79 9.23 -2.58
C GLY A 64 17.07 9.06 -1.76
N ILE A 65 17.51 7.82 -1.56
CA ILE A 65 18.76 7.50 -0.85
C ILE A 65 19.95 8.07 -1.63
N TRP A 66 19.99 7.86 -2.95
CA TRP A 66 21.08 8.38 -3.77
C TRP A 66 21.11 9.92 -3.75
N ALA A 67 19.97 10.60 -3.92
CA ALA A 67 19.89 12.05 -3.80
C ALA A 67 20.32 12.55 -2.40
N GLY A 68 19.97 11.78 -1.35
CA GLY A 68 20.39 12.04 0.02
C GLY A 68 21.91 12.00 0.22
N VAL A 69 22.58 11.02 -0.40
CA VAL A 69 24.05 10.88 -0.35
C VAL A 69 24.73 11.99 -1.15
N GLU A 70 24.34 12.20 -2.41
CA GLU A 70 24.98 13.21 -3.29
C GLU A 70 24.74 14.64 -2.78
N GLY A 71 23.59 14.89 -2.16
CA GLY A 71 23.26 16.19 -1.59
C GLY A 71 23.72 16.40 -0.14
N GLY A 72 24.32 15.40 0.51
CA GLY A 72 24.75 15.50 1.91
C GLY A 72 23.60 15.67 2.92
N HIS A 73 22.38 15.25 2.57
CA HIS A 73 21.16 15.54 3.33
C HIS A 73 21.01 14.70 4.60
N PHE A 74 21.73 13.58 4.74
CA PHE A 74 21.65 12.70 5.92
C PHE A 74 22.15 13.34 7.23
N SER A 75 22.76 14.52 7.16
CA SER A 75 23.09 15.35 8.33
C SER A 75 21.90 16.19 8.84
N ARG A 76 20.78 16.23 8.10
CA ARG A 76 19.58 17.03 8.41
C ARG A 76 18.50 16.18 9.06
N GLY A 77 17.69 16.75 9.93
CA GLY A 77 16.67 15.97 10.65
C GLY A 77 15.47 15.63 9.77
N TRP A 78 15.09 16.50 8.83
CA TRP A 78 13.87 16.32 8.01
C TRP A 78 13.87 15.01 7.21
N ILE A 79 15.04 14.56 6.73
CA ILE A 79 15.13 13.32 5.93
C ILE A 79 14.90 12.09 6.80
N TRP A 80 15.44 12.07 8.02
CA TRP A 80 15.21 11.01 8.99
C TRP A 80 13.76 11.00 9.45
N ALA A 81 13.18 12.17 9.72
CA ALA A 81 11.76 12.27 10.02
C ALA A 81 10.89 11.68 8.90
N ALA A 82 11.22 11.96 7.64
CA ALA A 82 10.46 11.44 6.51
C ALA A 82 10.60 9.91 6.36
N VAL A 83 11.79 9.37 6.59
CA VAL A 83 12.03 7.91 6.60
C VAL A 83 11.25 7.23 7.73
N VAL A 84 11.28 7.79 8.94
CA VAL A 84 10.53 7.26 10.09
C VAL A 84 9.03 7.29 9.80
N VAL A 85 8.51 8.41 9.28
CA VAL A 85 7.10 8.54 8.91
C VAL A 85 6.72 7.49 7.86
N LEU A 86 7.55 7.29 6.82
CA LEU A 86 7.32 6.27 5.80
C LEU A 86 7.24 4.86 6.42
N VAL A 87 8.19 4.51 7.29
CA VAL A 87 8.21 3.20 7.96
C VAL A 87 6.97 3.01 8.84
N VAL A 88 6.57 4.03 9.59
CA VAL A 88 5.38 4.00 10.44
C VAL A 88 4.10 3.80 9.60
N ILE A 89 3.97 4.51 8.47
CA ILE A 89 2.83 4.34 7.56
C ILE A 89 2.78 2.92 7.01
N ILE A 90 3.91 2.39 6.52
CA ILE A 90 3.99 1.02 5.99
C ILE A 90 3.59 0.01 7.07
N ALA A 91 4.14 0.14 8.28
CA ALA A 91 3.82 -0.74 9.40
C ALA A 91 2.34 -0.66 9.80
N ALA A 92 1.79 0.55 9.92
CA ALA A 92 0.39 0.76 10.26
C ALA A 92 -0.56 0.16 9.21
N MET A 93 -0.29 0.41 7.92
CA MET A 93 -1.06 -0.20 6.83
C MET A 93 -0.93 -1.72 6.84
N TYR A 94 0.26 -2.27 7.08
CA TYR A 94 0.47 -3.71 7.15
C TYR A 94 -0.34 -4.34 8.28
N VAL A 95 -0.32 -3.75 9.48
CA VAL A 95 -1.05 -4.24 10.66
C VAL A 95 -2.56 -4.19 10.45
N VAL A 96 -3.09 -3.16 9.78
CA VAL A 96 -4.54 -3.00 9.55
C VAL A 96 -5.01 -3.85 8.36
N ALA A 97 -4.31 -3.79 7.22
CA ALA A 97 -4.76 -4.41 5.98
C ALA A 97 -4.55 -5.93 5.97
N THR A 98 -3.38 -6.41 6.40
CA THR A 98 -3.00 -7.82 6.26
C THR A 98 -3.98 -8.79 6.94
N PRO A 99 -4.31 -8.65 8.23
CA PRO A 99 -5.23 -9.59 8.88
C PRO A 99 -6.62 -9.56 8.23
N PHE A 100 -7.14 -8.38 7.92
CA PHE A 100 -8.45 -8.22 7.28
C PHE A 100 -8.51 -8.89 5.91
N PHE A 101 -7.57 -8.59 5.01
CA PHE A 101 -7.60 -9.16 3.67
C PHE A 101 -7.24 -10.64 3.65
N LYS A 102 -6.47 -11.14 4.63
CA LYS A 102 -6.28 -12.58 4.79
C LYS A 102 -7.60 -13.27 5.16
N GLU A 103 -8.34 -12.71 6.11
CA GLU A 103 -9.64 -13.24 6.50
C GLU A 103 -10.61 -13.24 5.32
N LEU A 104 -10.78 -12.09 4.64
CA LEU A 104 -11.70 -11.96 3.52
C LEU A 104 -11.36 -12.91 2.36
N ARG A 105 -10.07 -13.06 2.03
CA ARG A 105 -9.63 -13.99 0.99
C ARG A 105 -9.86 -15.45 1.36
N THR A 106 -9.58 -15.81 2.62
CA THR A 106 -9.83 -17.16 3.11
C THR A 106 -11.33 -17.48 3.07
N ALA A 107 -12.19 -16.53 3.44
CA ALA A 107 -13.65 -16.66 3.34
C ALA A 107 -14.14 -16.83 1.90
N LEU A 108 -13.43 -16.27 0.91
CA LEU A 108 -13.70 -16.46 -0.52
C LEU A 108 -13.13 -17.78 -1.08
N GLY A 109 -12.47 -18.59 -0.25
CA GLY A 109 -11.76 -19.79 -0.70
C GLY A 109 -10.44 -19.52 -1.43
N GLN A 110 -9.93 -18.29 -1.36
CA GLN A 110 -8.66 -17.92 -1.99
C GLN A 110 -7.47 -18.25 -1.09
N ARG A 111 -6.36 -18.67 -1.69
CA ARG A 111 -5.10 -18.86 -0.95
C ARG A 111 -4.52 -17.53 -0.48
N THR A 112 -3.96 -17.54 0.73
CA THR A 112 -3.32 -16.37 1.34
C THR A 112 -1.87 -16.65 1.71
N GLN A 113 -1.08 -15.58 1.88
CA GLN A 113 0.31 -15.68 2.28
C GLN A 113 0.44 -16.33 3.68
N GLY A 114 1.22 -17.41 3.75
CA GLY A 114 1.46 -18.18 4.98
C GLY A 114 0.89 -19.59 4.95
N LEU A 115 0.03 -19.92 3.97
CA LEU A 115 -0.40 -21.31 3.74
C LEU A 115 0.74 -22.13 3.14
N ALA A 116 0.90 -23.37 3.62
CA ALA A 116 1.83 -24.33 3.04
C ALA A 116 1.48 -24.60 1.58
N LYS A 117 2.46 -24.96 0.73
CA LYS A 117 2.22 -25.12 -0.72
C LYS A 117 1.25 -26.27 -1.03
N ASP A 118 1.23 -27.29 -0.18
CA ASP A 118 0.46 -28.52 -0.26
C ASP A 118 -0.83 -28.51 0.56
N ALA A 119 -1.07 -27.45 1.35
CA ALA A 119 -2.32 -27.30 2.08
C ALA A 119 -3.51 -27.20 1.10
N PRO A 120 -4.66 -27.83 1.39
CA PRO A 120 -5.85 -27.69 0.56
C PRO A 120 -6.30 -26.22 0.47
N ASP A 121 -7.01 -25.87 -0.60
CA ASP A 121 -7.60 -24.54 -0.70
C ASP A 121 -8.64 -24.33 0.40
N PRO A 122 -8.75 -23.11 0.97
CA PRO A 122 -9.75 -22.83 1.98
C PRO A 122 -11.16 -23.08 1.42
N THR A 123 -12.04 -23.64 2.24
CA THR A 123 -13.45 -23.79 1.88
C THR A 123 -14.13 -22.42 1.93
N PRO A 124 -14.78 -21.95 0.85
CA PRO A 124 -15.53 -20.70 0.88
C PRO A 124 -16.65 -20.73 1.93
N LEU A 125 -16.87 -19.60 2.59
CA LEU A 125 -18.02 -19.39 3.46
C LEU A 125 -19.29 -19.13 2.63
N SER A 126 -20.44 -19.01 3.30
CA SER A 126 -21.68 -18.61 2.63
C SER A 126 -21.57 -17.18 2.07
N GLU A 127 -22.37 -16.88 1.04
CA GLU A 127 -22.38 -15.56 0.41
C GLU A 127 -22.72 -14.45 1.41
N GLU A 128 -23.65 -14.70 2.33
CA GLU A 128 -24.04 -13.76 3.38
C GLU A 128 -22.87 -13.43 4.32
N GLU A 129 -22.12 -14.44 4.76
CA GLU A 129 -20.95 -14.26 5.63
C GLU A 129 -19.84 -13.49 4.91
N ILE A 130 -19.55 -13.81 3.64
CA ILE A 130 -18.54 -13.11 2.84
C ILE A 130 -18.88 -11.63 2.72
N LEU A 131 -20.15 -11.30 2.41
CA LEU A 131 -20.60 -9.92 2.25
C LEU A 131 -20.59 -9.17 3.60
N ALA A 132 -20.88 -9.84 4.71
CA ALA A 132 -20.74 -9.27 6.04
C ALA A 132 -19.28 -8.91 6.38
N ILE A 133 -18.31 -9.73 5.96
CA ILE A 133 -16.88 -9.42 6.09
C ILE A 133 -16.49 -8.26 5.16
N ALA A 134 -16.94 -8.27 3.90
CA ALA A 134 -16.65 -7.22 2.93
C ALA A 134 -17.18 -5.85 3.38
N ALA A 135 -18.37 -5.80 4.00
CA ALA A 135 -18.98 -4.57 4.50
C ALA A 135 -18.14 -3.84 5.56
N ARG A 136 -17.33 -4.58 6.33
CA ARG A 136 -16.45 -4.02 7.38
C ARG A 136 -15.03 -3.70 6.90
N THR A 137 -14.80 -3.60 5.59
CA THR A 137 -13.49 -3.22 5.04
C THR A 137 -13.01 -1.91 5.66
N PRO A 138 -11.76 -1.82 6.18
CA PRO A 138 -11.26 -0.66 6.93
C PRO A 138 -10.85 0.51 6.00
N VAL A 139 -11.68 0.84 5.02
CA VAL A 139 -11.39 1.83 3.96
C VAL A 139 -11.02 3.19 4.55
N ALA A 140 -11.79 3.66 5.54
CA ALA A 140 -11.56 4.97 6.17
C ALA A 140 -10.21 5.02 6.88
N ALA A 141 -9.86 3.98 7.65
CA ALA A 141 -8.59 3.91 8.37
C ALA A 141 -7.40 3.85 7.41
N LEU A 142 -7.45 3.00 6.39
CA LEU A 142 -6.39 2.88 5.38
C LEU A 142 -6.21 4.17 4.58
N SER A 143 -7.32 4.81 4.18
CA SER A 143 -7.29 6.08 3.46
C SER A 143 -6.72 7.21 4.32
N ALA A 144 -7.10 7.29 5.60
CA ALA A 144 -6.58 8.29 6.52
C ALA A 144 -5.07 8.13 6.74
N ILE A 145 -4.60 6.91 7.01
CA ILE A 145 -3.17 6.61 7.20
C ILE A 145 -2.37 6.99 5.94
N GLY A 146 -2.83 6.53 4.77
CA GLY A 146 -2.14 6.77 3.50
C GLY A 146 -2.12 8.24 3.10
N PHE A 147 -3.27 8.92 3.14
CA PHE A 147 -3.40 10.31 2.72
C PHE A 147 -2.69 11.27 3.66
N LEU A 148 -2.93 11.19 4.96
CA LEU A 148 -2.27 12.05 5.94
C LEU A 148 -0.76 11.80 5.97
N GLY A 149 -0.37 10.54 5.91
CA GLY A 149 1.04 10.14 5.85
C GLY A 149 1.75 10.72 4.63
N LEU A 150 1.13 10.65 3.45
CA LEU A 150 1.67 11.23 2.22
C LEU A 150 1.81 12.76 2.32
N LEU A 151 0.82 13.46 2.87
CA LEU A 151 0.90 14.91 3.07
C LEU A 151 2.06 15.31 3.99
N ILE A 152 2.29 14.56 5.07
CA ILE A 152 3.42 14.79 5.99
C ILE A 152 4.75 14.58 5.26
N ILE A 153 4.89 13.49 4.49
CA ILE A 153 6.11 13.23 3.72
C ILE A 153 6.36 14.34 2.70
N LEU A 154 5.34 14.78 1.96
CA LEU A 154 5.46 15.88 1.01
C LEU A 154 5.91 17.17 1.69
N TRP A 155 5.30 17.51 2.82
CA TRP A 155 5.67 18.68 3.61
C TRP A 155 7.15 18.62 4.05
N LEU A 156 7.62 17.48 4.57
CA LEU A 156 9.02 17.27 4.97
C LEU A 156 9.99 17.40 3.80
N MET A 157 9.65 16.81 2.65
CA MET A 157 10.52 16.77 1.47
C MET A 157 10.60 18.12 0.74
N VAL A 158 9.51 18.90 0.76
CA VAL A 158 9.44 20.19 0.06
C VAL A 158 9.99 21.32 0.94
N LEU A 159 9.51 21.45 2.19
CA LEU A 159 9.85 22.58 3.05
C LEU A 159 11.14 22.39 3.84
N LYS A 160 11.56 21.15 4.09
CA LYS A 160 12.84 20.81 4.75
C LYS A 160 13.09 21.62 6.04
N PRO A 161 12.17 21.57 7.02
CA PRO A 161 12.12 22.55 8.11
C PRO A 161 13.28 22.53 9.12
N PHE A 162 14.11 21.47 9.14
CA PHE A 162 15.23 21.30 10.09
C PHE A 162 16.32 20.34 9.60
#